data_AF-A0A2H0P400-F1
#
_entry.id   AF-A0A2H0P400-F1
#
_cell.length_a   1.000
_cell.length_b   1.000
_cell.length_c   1.000
_cell.angle_alpha   90.00
_cell.angle_beta   90.00
_cell.angle_gamma   90.00
#
_symmetry.space_group_name_H-M   'P 1'
#
loop_
_entity.id
_entity.type
_entity.pdbx_description
1 polymer ?
#
loop_
_entity_poly.entity_id
_entity_poly.type
_entity_poly.pdbx_seq_one_letter_code
_entity_poly.pdbx_strand_id
1 'polypeptide(L)'
;MAEFERPEETELVDVSEVSEMLPEEYGPGGKVHEMDDEPYLEARATVATLRERFAEFLIDSTVLFYLYFLIGIIARRAFYGSWSGPLPFYGWQGLAFNGSFFFAAFMYYFIFESVFFATPGKFCAWMYVRQKNGEFPAMASIFIRNVFRLLDYLLPFIPFFCMELTRKHQRLGDFVAGTTVIKKHGIKETQYSITMANIASASGRVVSALLDLSLAGAATFGYLLLLSPDHPETSKWLLLFTPLVPLMFYVITESLTGTTPGKWLFGYAITQEDGTSVPLSGSLVRTFLAIFELNPLGLLVIWLSPKHQRIGDLAADTLVTEQKRRWPGGAALVAWILLSSFIFMLGWNNENNFLKPSFKFNFYPTFEFMGSYADESAYKELTITHIRFAVNGPDTIRTPSVFQSGENVFIISDIYGYERSGRMVWLQEDLDVRYPDGSIGLHQENIVDYHQVIETRGAVELTNSLKLPSDAKDGTYTVTITVRDLFGHEYKMIKTTFDVKTPSVPPS
;
A
#
# COMPACT_ATOMS: atom_id res chain seq x y z
N MET A 1 49.77 -7.84 1.58
CA MET A 1 49.67 -6.63 0.74
C MET A 1 48.37 -6.68 -0.02
N ALA A 2 47.39 -5.92 0.44
CA ALA A 2 46.23 -5.35 -0.26
C ALA A 2 45.25 -4.94 0.85
N GLU A 3 45.47 -3.74 1.39
CA GLU A 3 44.67 -3.12 2.43
C GLU A 3 43.44 -2.49 1.74
N PHE A 4 42.24 -2.87 2.20
CA PHE A 4 40.98 -2.36 1.68
C PHE A 4 40.69 -1.00 2.33
N GLU A 5 40.88 0.09 1.59
CA GLU A 5 40.44 1.42 1.99
C GLU A 5 38.91 1.54 1.88
N ARG A 6 38.28 2.10 2.92
CA ARG A 6 36.85 2.46 2.94
C ARG A 6 36.62 3.71 2.08
N PRO A 7 35.49 3.83 1.37
CA PRO A 7 35.08 5.11 0.83
C PRO A 7 34.40 5.93 1.95
N GLU A 8 35.16 6.78 2.63
CA GLU A 8 34.63 7.97 3.30
C GLU A 8 34.96 9.17 2.41
N GLU A 9 33.92 9.75 1.78
CA GLU A 9 33.78 11.18 1.48
C GLU A 9 32.63 11.34 0.45
N THR A 10 31.60 12.09 0.83
CA THR A 10 30.67 12.67 -0.14
C THR A 10 31.45 13.61 -1.06
N GLU A 11 31.93 13.10 -2.20
CA GLU A 11 32.64 13.85 -3.23
C GLU A 11 31.82 15.09 -3.65
N LEU A 12 32.34 16.26 -3.29
CA LEU A 12 32.02 17.52 -3.94
C LEU A 12 32.57 17.45 -5.36
N VAL A 13 31.70 17.44 -6.37
CA VAL A 13 32.15 17.45 -7.78
C VAL A 13 32.60 18.87 -8.12
N ASP A 14 33.91 19.04 -8.30
CA ASP A 14 34.52 20.22 -8.91
C ASP A 14 34.47 20.08 -10.45
N VAL A 15 33.99 21.10 -11.14
CA VAL A 15 33.87 21.10 -12.62
C VAL A 15 35.07 21.84 -13.25
N SER A 16 36.19 21.99 -12.53
CA SER A 16 37.32 22.81 -12.97
C SER A 16 38.71 22.15 -12.91
N GLU A 17 38.82 20.82 -13.01
CA GLU A 17 40.13 20.17 -13.28
C GLU A 17 40.61 20.38 -14.73
N VAL A 18 40.66 21.61 -15.24
CA VAL A 18 41.54 22.02 -16.35
C VAL A 18 41.77 23.53 -16.26
N SER A 19 42.66 23.99 -15.38
CA SER A 19 43.28 25.32 -15.50
C SER A 19 44.54 25.44 -14.64
N GLU A 20 45.62 24.89 -15.19
CA GLU A 20 47.00 25.40 -15.11
C GLU A 20 47.41 26.40 -14.01
N MET A 21 48.41 25.94 -13.25
CA MET A 21 49.57 26.67 -12.69
C MET A 21 49.43 27.49 -11.40
N LEU A 22 50.49 27.34 -10.58
CA LEU A 22 51.14 28.31 -9.65
C LEU A 22 51.06 27.96 -8.14
N PRO A 23 52.09 28.33 -7.34
CA PRO A 23 52.99 27.37 -6.70
C PRO A 23 53.02 27.47 -5.16
N GLU A 24 53.86 26.64 -4.55
CA GLU A 24 54.22 26.62 -3.12
C GLU A 24 54.63 28.00 -2.55
N GLU A 25 54.03 28.40 -1.41
CA GLU A 25 54.75 28.93 -0.25
C GLU A 25 53.78 29.14 0.94
N TYR A 26 54.08 28.56 2.10
CA TYR A 26 53.49 28.97 3.38
C TYR A 26 54.60 29.18 4.41
N GLY A 27 54.96 30.44 4.63
CA GLY A 27 55.71 30.89 5.81
C GLY A 27 54.75 31.50 6.85
N PRO A 28 55.03 31.38 8.16
CA PRO A 28 54.09 31.78 9.20
C PRO A 28 54.25 33.27 9.55
N GLY A 29 53.20 34.05 9.31
CA GLY A 29 53.07 35.43 9.83
C GLY A 29 52.57 36.42 8.80
N GLY A 30 51.26 36.68 8.77
CA GLY A 30 50.65 37.69 7.91
C GLY A 30 49.25 38.06 8.38
N LYS A 31 48.98 39.37 8.44
CA LYS A 31 47.82 40.04 9.05
C LYS A 31 46.46 39.59 8.48
N VAL A 32 45.42 39.71 9.30
CA VAL A 32 44.00 39.66 8.91
C VAL A 32 43.77 40.70 7.81
N HIS A 33 43.66 40.24 6.57
CA HIS A 33 43.10 41.04 5.49
C HIS A 33 41.57 40.90 5.59
N GLU A 34 40.88 42.02 5.79
CA GLU A 34 39.48 42.17 5.37
C GLU A 34 39.43 41.78 3.90
N MET A 35 38.78 40.64 3.62
CA MET A 35 38.52 40.18 2.28
C MET A 35 37.37 41.04 1.75
N ASP A 36 37.72 41.92 0.82
CA ASP A 36 36.79 42.64 -0.03
C ASP A 36 35.75 41.69 -0.63
N ASP A 37 34.52 42.18 -0.73
CA ASP A 37 33.32 41.52 -1.25
C ASP A 37 33.59 40.70 -2.54
N GLU A 38 33.83 39.39 -2.38
CA GLU A 38 33.68 38.44 -3.48
C GLU A 38 32.19 38.17 -3.73
N PRO A 39 31.70 38.36 -4.97
CA PRO A 39 30.31 38.12 -5.29
C PRO A 39 30.03 36.62 -5.32
N TYR A 40 29.19 36.19 -4.37
CA TYR A 40 28.33 34.99 -4.44
C TYR A 40 29.02 33.66 -4.74
N LEU A 41 29.43 32.99 -3.66
CA LEU A 41 29.31 31.54 -3.45
C LEU A 41 28.65 30.79 -4.62
N GLU A 42 29.45 30.22 -5.53
CA GLU A 42 28.96 29.15 -6.40
C GLU A 42 28.40 28.05 -5.51
N ALA A 43 27.07 27.96 -5.43
CA ALA A 43 26.39 26.91 -4.71
C ALA A 43 26.69 25.58 -5.44
N ARG A 44 27.79 24.91 -5.05
CA ARG A 44 28.16 23.58 -5.51
C ARG A 44 26.95 22.65 -5.31
N ALA A 45 26.32 22.25 -6.40
CA ALA A 45 25.09 21.47 -6.35
C ALA A 45 25.40 20.03 -5.90
N THR A 46 24.89 19.63 -4.74
CA THR A 46 25.05 18.25 -4.24
C THR A 46 24.10 17.32 -4.97
N VAL A 47 24.63 16.23 -5.51
CA VAL A 47 23.83 15.17 -6.11
C VAL A 47 23.01 14.46 -5.02
N ALA A 48 21.80 14.06 -5.37
CA ALA A 48 20.95 13.28 -4.49
C ALA A 48 21.56 11.90 -4.19
N THR A 49 21.58 11.54 -2.91
CA THR A 49 22.11 10.26 -2.41
C THR A 49 21.13 9.13 -2.63
N LEU A 50 21.59 7.87 -2.68
CA LEU A 50 20.71 6.71 -2.89
C LEU A 50 19.52 6.68 -1.91
N ARG A 51 19.73 7.00 -0.63
CA ARG A 51 18.66 7.05 0.38
C ARG A 51 17.55 8.06 0.03
N GLU A 52 17.90 9.22 -0.51
CA GLU A 52 16.91 10.22 -0.93
C GLU A 52 16.19 9.79 -2.21
N ARG A 53 16.93 9.12 -3.12
CA ARG A 53 16.38 8.51 -4.33
C ARG A 53 15.39 7.40 -3.99
N PHE A 54 15.64 6.65 -2.93
CA PHE A 54 14.71 5.67 -2.41
C PHE A 54 13.51 6.32 -1.70
N ALA A 55 13.72 7.40 -0.93
CA ALA A 55 12.64 8.13 -0.29
C ALA A 55 11.66 8.78 -1.30
N GLU A 56 12.15 9.39 -2.38
CA GLU A 56 11.27 9.90 -3.46
C GLU A 56 10.46 8.77 -4.09
N PHE A 57 11.07 7.59 -4.27
CA PHE A 57 10.41 6.43 -4.83
C PHE A 57 9.29 5.92 -3.91
N LEU A 58 9.51 5.86 -2.59
CA LEU A 58 8.49 5.46 -1.63
C LEU A 58 7.29 6.41 -1.65
N ILE A 59 7.53 7.73 -1.65
CA ILE A 59 6.45 8.73 -1.69
C ILE A 59 5.67 8.63 -3.00
N ASP A 60 6.36 8.67 -4.15
CA ASP A 60 5.68 8.62 -5.44
C ASP A 60 4.95 7.28 -5.64
N SER A 61 5.54 6.15 -5.21
CA SER A 61 4.88 4.83 -5.27
C SER A 61 3.64 4.76 -4.38
N THR A 62 3.66 5.43 -3.22
CA THR A 62 2.49 5.53 -2.34
C THR A 62 1.37 6.30 -3.04
N VAL A 63 1.68 7.42 -3.70
CA VAL A 63 0.69 8.20 -4.47
C VAL A 63 0.12 7.36 -5.63
N LEU A 64 0.99 6.68 -6.39
CA LEU A 64 0.57 5.83 -7.50
C LEU A 64 -0.23 4.61 -7.06
N PHE A 65 0.07 4.05 -5.89
CA PHE A 65 -0.71 2.95 -5.30
C PHE A 65 -2.17 3.38 -5.08
N TYR A 66 -2.42 4.53 -4.44
CA TYR A 66 -3.81 5.00 -4.26
C TYR A 66 -4.46 5.40 -5.58
N LEU A 67 -3.69 5.97 -6.51
CA LEU A 67 -4.18 6.26 -7.86
C LEU A 67 -4.60 4.98 -8.61
N TYR A 68 -3.87 3.87 -8.45
CA TYR A 68 -4.20 2.57 -9.03
C TYR A 68 -5.58 2.09 -8.57
N PHE A 69 -5.84 2.10 -7.26
CA PHE A 69 -7.13 1.72 -6.70
C PHE A 69 -8.25 2.66 -7.12
N LEU A 70 -7.99 3.97 -7.18
CA LEU A 70 -8.97 4.95 -7.67
C LEU A 70 -9.37 4.70 -9.12
N ILE A 71 -8.39 4.53 -10.01
CA ILE A 71 -8.64 4.20 -11.42
C ILE A 71 -9.36 2.85 -11.53
N GLY A 72 -8.98 1.87 -10.71
CA GLY A 72 -9.62 0.55 -10.69
C GLY A 72 -11.10 0.60 -10.35
N ILE A 73 -11.48 1.43 -9.38
CA ILE A 73 -12.88 1.63 -8.99
C ILE A 73 -13.66 2.36 -10.08
N ILE A 74 -13.06 3.37 -10.72
CA ILE A 74 -13.67 4.07 -11.86
C ILE A 74 -13.87 3.12 -13.05
N ALA A 75 -12.84 2.34 -13.37
CA ALA A 75 -12.90 1.33 -14.43
C ALA A 75 -13.97 0.27 -14.12
N ARG A 76 -14.08 -0.16 -12.86
CA ARG A 76 -15.12 -1.08 -12.43
C ARG A 76 -16.52 -0.50 -12.64
N ARG A 77 -16.74 0.76 -12.24
CA ARG A 77 -18.00 1.45 -12.47
C ARG A 77 -18.33 1.55 -13.96
N ALA A 78 -17.31 1.77 -14.80
CA ALA A 78 -17.48 1.85 -16.26
C ALA A 78 -17.81 0.50 -16.91
N PHE A 79 -17.16 -0.59 -16.48
CA PHE A 79 -17.32 -1.91 -17.13
C PHE A 79 -18.45 -2.76 -16.55
N TYR A 80 -18.62 -2.76 -15.23
CA TYR A 80 -19.57 -3.64 -14.53
C TYR A 80 -20.74 -2.87 -13.89
N GLY A 81 -20.76 -1.55 -14.02
CA GLY A 81 -21.81 -0.71 -13.41
C GLY A 81 -21.78 -0.66 -11.88
N SER A 82 -20.83 -1.32 -11.20
CA SER A 82 -20.76 -1.41 -9.74
C SER A 82 -19.50 -0.73 -9.20
N TRP A 83 -19.63 -0.13 -8.01
CA TRP A 83 -18.50 0.43 -7.23
C TRP A 83 -17.81 -0.63 -6.37
N SER A 84 -18.45 -1.79 -6.17
CA SER A 84 -18.04 -2.84 -5.23
C SER A 84 -17.71 -4.15 -5.91
N GLY A 85 -16.55 -4.73 -5.57
CA GLY A 85 -16.12 -6.09 -5.91
C GLY A 85 -14.75 -6.09 -6.60
N PRO A 86 -14.36 -7.18 -7.30
CA PRO A 86 -12.98 -7.35 -7.74
C PRO A 86 -12.50 -6.43 -8.88
N LEU A 87 -11.31 -5.86 -8.78
CA LEU A 87 -10.80 -5.03 -9.88
C LEU A 87 -10.62 -5.89 -11.16
N PRO A 88 -10.92 -5.35 -12.36
CA PRO A 88 -10.74 -6.07 -13.61
C PRO A 88 -9.25 -6.23 -13.92
N PHE A 89 -8.64 -7.37 -13.56
CA PHE A 89 -7.22 -7.61 -13.85
C PHE A 89 -6.96 -8.25 -15.22
N TYR A 90 -7.96 -8.95 -15.78
CA TYR A 90 -7.80 -9.78 -16.96
C TYR A 90 -8.75 -9.37 -18.10
N GLY A 91 -8.52 -9.93 -19.29
CA GLY A 91 -9.30 -9.64 -20.48
C GLY A 91 -9.04 -8.24 -21.05
N TRP A 92 -9.89 -7.84 -21.99
CA TRP A 92 -9.85 -6.49 -22.56
C TRP A 92 -10.09 -5.41 -21.49
N GLN A 93 -10.95 -5.67 -20.49
CA GLN A 93 -11.20 -4.76 -19.37
C GLN A 93 -9.93 -4.56 -18.54
N GLY A 94 -9.20 -5.63 -18.25
CA GLY A 94 -7.93 -5.56 -17.52
C GLY A 94 -6.83 -4.87 -18.32
N LEU A 95 -6.74 -5.11 -19.63
CA LEU A 95 -5.82 -4.40 -20.50
C LEU A 95 -6.13 -2.89 -20.52
N ALA A 96 -7.42 -2.53 -20.65
CA ALA A 96 -7.85 -1.14 -20.64
C ALA A 96 -7.60 -0.47 -19.28
N PHE A 97 -7.88 -1.16 -18.16
CA PHE A 97 -7.63 -0.67 -16.81
C PHE A 97 -6.14 -0.45 -16.54
N ASN A 98 -5.30 -1.49 -16.72
CA ASN A 98 -3.87 -1.38 -16.48
C ASN A 98 -3.21 -0.41 -17.46
N GLY A 99 -3.63 -0.41 -18.73
CA GLY A 99 -3.19 0.57 -19.73
C GLY A 99 -3.52 2.01 -19.33
N SER A 100 -4.73 2.24 -18.81
CA SER A 100 -5.14 3.55 -18.27
C SER A 100 -4.29 3.95 -17.06
N PHE A 101 -3.96 3.01 -16.18
CA PHE A 101 -3.07 3.26 -15.06
C PHE A 101 -1.64 3.62 -15.52
N PHE A 102 -1.03 2.84 -16.43
CA PHE A 102 0.31 3.15 -16.94
C PHE A 102 0.35 4.51 -17.64
N PHE A 103 -0.69 4.84 -18.41
CA PHE A 103 -0.84 6.15 -19.01
C PHE A 103 -0.94 7.26 -17.96
N ALA A 104 -1.78 7.07 -16.94
CA ALA A 104 -1.94 8.03 -15.84
C ALA A 104 -0.64 8.19 -15.02
N ALA A 105 0.09 7.11 -14.76
CA ALA A 105 1.39 7.14 -14.08
C ALA A 105 2.44 7.89 -14.92
N PHE A 106 2.48 7.64 -16.23
CA PHE A 106 3.35 8.40 -17.13
C PHE A 106 2.99 9.90 -17.14
N MET A 107 1.69 10.23 -17.25
CA MET A 107 1.21 11.61 -17.19
C MET A 107 1.52 12.29 -15.87
N TYR A 108 1.36 11.60 -14.73
CA TYR A 108 1.76 12.08 -13.42
C TYR A 108 3.21 12.55 -13.43
N TYR A 109 4.14 11.67 -13.83
CA TYR A 109 5.54 12.04 -13.85
C TYR A 109 5.89 13.12 -14.87
N PHE A 110 5.33 13.03 -16.07
CA PHE A 110 5.61 13.97 -17.15
C PHE A 110 5.11 15.37 -16.82
N ILE A 111 3.87 15.51 -16.34
CA ILE A 111 3.29 16.82 -16.00
C ILE A 111 4.06 17.44 -14.84
N PHE A 112 4.28 16.70 -13.75
CA PHE A 112 4.98 17.26 -12.59
C PHE A 112 6.43 17.63 -12.90
N GLU A 113 7.19 16.77 -13.58
CA GLU A 113 8.57 17.10 -13.94
C GLU A 113 8.67 18.21 -15.00
N SER A 114 7.69 18.34 -15.90
CA SER A 114 7.67 19.43 -16.89
C SER A 114 7.36 20.78 -16.26
N VAL A 115 6.44 20.83 -15.29
CA VAL A 115 6.00 22.10 -14.68
C VAL A 115 6.90 22.51 -13.52
N PHE A 116 7.31 21.57 -12.68
CA PHE A 116 8.02 21.86 -11.42
C PHE A 116 9.46 21.36 -11.39
N PHE A 117 9.92 20.66 -12.43
CA PHE A 117 11.21 19.96 -12.45
C PHE A 117 11.37 18.94 -11.32
N ALA A 118 10.27 18.58 -10.65
CA ALA A 118 10.23 17.70 -9.51
C ALA A 118 8.87 16.98 -9.49
N THR A 119 8.89 15.72 -9.08
CA THR A 119 7.69 14.97 -8.72
C THR A 119 7.26 15.36 -7.31
N PRO A 120 6.01 15.09 -6.89
CA PRO A 120 5.60 15.27 -5.49
C PRO A 120 6.57 14.61 -4.50
N GLY A 121 7.07 13.41 -4.79
CA GLY A 121 8.10 12.74 -3.99
C GLY A 121 9.42 13.52 -3.93
N LYS A 122 9.93 13.98 -5.08
CA LYS A 122 11.13 14.82 -5.13
C LYS A 122 10.95 16.15 -4.41
N PHE A 123 9.80 16.78 -4.57
CA PHE A 123 9.47 18.05 -3.93
C PHE A 123 9.48 17.91 -2.40
N CYS A 124 8.85 16.87 -1.87
CA CYS A 124 8.87 16.57 -0.43
C CYS A 124 10.29 16.31 0.10
N ALA A 125 11.14 15.69 -0.72
CA ALA A 125 12.54 15.44 -0.40
C ALA A 125 13.49 16.62 -0.74
N TRP A 126 12.96 17.79 -1.09
CA TRP A 126 13.74 18.98 -1.47
C TRP A 126 14.72 18.74 -2.63
N MET A 127 14.29 17.98 -3.64
CA MET A 127 15.07 17.63 -4.82
C MET A 127 14.41 18.10 -6.12
N TYR A 128 15.24 18.31 -7.14
CA TYR A 128 14.76 18.63 -8.49
C TYR A 128 15.73 18.11 -9.57
N VAL A 129 15.21 18.00 -10.78
CA VAL A 129 15.92 17.48 -11.95
C VAL A 129 16.66 18.62 -12.65
N ARG A 130 17.93 18.37 -13.00
CA ARG A 130 18.75 19.24 -13.85
C ARG A 130 19.46 18.45 -14.93
N GLN A 131 19.88 19.13 -15.99
CA GLN A 131 20.80 18.54 -16.95
C GLN A 131 22.20 18.39 -16.34
N LYS A 132 23.05 17.57 -16.96
CA LYS A 132 24.45 17.39 -16.52
C LYS A 132 25.26 18.69 -16.52
N ASN A 133 24.89 19.66 -17.36
CA ASN A 133 25.47 21.01 -17.42
C ASN A 133 24.87 21.99 -16.40
N GLY A 134 23.94 21.54 -15.53
CA GLY A 134 23.27 22.38 -14.53
C GLY A 134 22.05 23.15 -15.03
N GLU A 135 21.82 23.18 -16.35
CA GLU A 135 20.67 23.86 -16.94
C GLU A 135 19.35 23.14 -16.66
N PHE A 136 18.24 23.83 -16.90
CA PHE A 136 16.91 23.23 -16.84
C PHE A 136 16.77 22.14 -17.92
N PRO A 137 16.13 21.00 -17.61
CA PRO A 137 15.92 19.95 -18.58
C PRO A 137 14.93 20.38 -19.67
N ALA A 138 15.29 20.14 -20.92
CA ALA A 138 14.37 20.32 -22.05
C ALA A 138 13.21 19.31 -21.96
N MET A 139 12.04 19.66 -22.52
CA MET A 139 10.85 18.79 -22.48
C MET A 139 11.09 17.40 -23.09
N ALA A 140 11.88 17.31 -24.16
CA ALA A 140 12.25 16.03 -24.77
C ALA A 140 13.08 15.15 -23.81
N SER A 141 13.98 15.75 -23.03
CA SER A 141 14.78 15.04 -22.02
C SER A 141 13.89 14.50 -20.89
N ILE A 142 12.94 15.31 -20.40
CA ILE A 142 11.94 14.89 -19.41
C ILE A 142 11.06 13.76 -19.96
N PHE A 143 10.63 13.86 -21.22
CA PHE A 143 9.83 12.83 -21.87
C PHE A 143 10.58 11.49 -21.93
N ILE A 144 11.82 11.48 -22.46
CA ILE A 144 12.64 10.27 -22.56
C ILE A 144 12.86 9.64 -21.18
N ARG A 145 13.23 10.45 -20.19
CA ARG A 145 13.41 10.00 -18.81
C ARG A 145 12.16 9.30 -18.26
N ASN A 146 10.97 9.81 -18.56
CA ASN A 146 9.69 9.24 -18.10
C ASN A 146 9.27 7.98 -18.87
N VAL A 147 9.62 7.86 -20.15
CA VAL A 147 9.41 6.62 -20.91
C VAL A 147 10.23 5.47 -20.30
N PHE A 148 11.50 5.72 -19.98
CA PHE A 148 12.33 4.72 -19.30
C PHE A 148 11.84 4.42 -17.88
N ARG A 149 11.19 5.37 -17.20
CA ARG A 149 10.58 5.13 -15.89
C ARG A 149 9.47 4.08 -15.93
N LEU A 150 8.71 3.97 -17.02
CA LEU A 150 7.74 2.87 -17.20
C LEU A 150 8.44 1.51 -17.23
N LEU A 151 9.63 1.44 -17.86
CA LEU A 151 10.45 0.23 -17.87
C LEU A 151 11.06 -0.06 -16.49
N ASP A 152 11.49 0.98 -15.77
CA ASP A 152 11.99 0.86 -14.39
C ASP A 152 10.94 0.21 -13.47
N TYR A 153 9.65 0.51 -13.65
CA TYR A 153 8.56 -0.13 -12.90
C TYR A 153 8.35 -1.60 -13.25
N LEU A 154 8.60 -2.00 -14.49
CA LEU A 154 8.52 -3.40 -14.91
C LEU A 154 9.69 -4.22 -14.36
N LEU A 155 10.85 -3.59 -14.20
CA LEU A 155 12.10 -4.24 -13.81
C LEU A 155 12.77 -3.50 -12.64
N PRO A 156 12.19 -3.51 -11.41
CA PRO A 156 12.58 -2.63 -10.31
C PRO A 156 14.01 -2.83 -9.79
N PHE A 157 14.65 -3.96 -10.07
CA PHE A 157 16.04 -4.21 -9.70
C PHE A 157 17.04 -3.44 -10.58
N ILE A 158 16.71 -3.21 -11.86
CA ILE A 158 17.58 -2.50 -12.80
C ILE A 158 17.87 -1.06 -12.36
N PRO A 159 16.88 -0.21 -12.04
CA PRO A 159 17.16 1.16 -11.62
C PRO A 159 17.99 1.21 -10.34
N PHE A 160 17.82 0.26 -9.41
CA PHE A 160 18.64 0.16 -8.20
C PHE A 160 20.12 -0.06 -8.55
N PHE A 161 20.44 -1.08 -9.34
CA PHE A 161 21.82 -1.35 -9.75
C PHE A 161 22.40 -0.20 -10.59
N CYS A 162 21.61 0.42 -11.47
CA CYS A 162 22.07 1.60 -12.23
C CYS A 162 22.47 2.75 -11.29
N MET A 163 21.67 3.01 -10.26
CA MET A 163 21.96 4.09 -9.31
C MET A 163 23.18 3.77 -8.44
N GLU A 164 23.36 2.52 -8.00
CA GLU A 164 24.51 2.12 -7.20
C GLU A 164 25.83 2.16 -7.99
N LEU A 165 25.81 1.72 -9.25
CA LEU A 165 27.01 1.63 -10.09
C LEU A 165 27.42 2.99 -10.68
N THR A 166 26.52 3.97 -10.72
CA THR A 166 26.80 5.28 -11.32
C THR A 166 27.18 6.29 -10.25
N ARG A 167 28.31 6.98 -10.41
CA ARG A 167 28.79 8.03 -9.47
C ARG A 167 27.73 9.08 -9.12
N LYS A 168 26.86 9.44 -10.07
CA LYS A 168 25.80 10.44 -9.90
C LYS A 168 24.44 9.84 -9.48
N HIS A 169 24.39 8.58 -9.06
CA HIS A 169 23.16 7.90 -8.62
C HIS A 169 21.99 8.00 -9.63
N GLN A 170 22.34 7.82 -10.91
CA GLN A 170 21.42 7.98 -12.03
C GLN A 170 20.76 6.65 -12.39
N ARG A 171 19.46 6.69 -12.69
CA ARG A 171 18.77 5.55 -13.31
C ARG A 171 19.04 5.52 -14.81
N LEU A 172 18.66 4.42 -15.47
CA LEU A 172 18.80 4.27 -16.92
C LEU A 172 18.18 5.45 -17.69
N GLY A 173 16.94 5.83 -17.35
CA GLY A 173 16.27 6.97 -17.96
C GLY A 173 16.97 8.31 -17.71
N ASP A 174 17.59 8.48 -16.54
CA ASP A 174 18.31 9.71 -16.19
C ASP A 174 19.63 9.79 -16.98
N PHE A 175 20.29 8.65 -17.18
CA PHE A 175 21.52 8.53 -17.97
C PHE A 175 21.28 8.85 -19.45
N VAL A 176 20.26 8.22 -20.06
CA VAL A 176 19.89 8.42 -21.47
C VAL A 176 19.40 9.85 -21.72
N ALA A 177 18.63 10.42 -20.79
CA ALA A 177 18.14 11.78 -20.90
C ALA A 177 19.20 12.86 -20.62
N GLY A 178 20.40 12.49 -20.15
CA GLY A 178 21.45 13.45 -19.78
C GLY A 178 21.09 14.29 -18.55
N THR A 179 20.28 13.76 -17.63
CA THR A 179 19.79 14.48 -16.45
C THR A 179 20.31 13.88 -15.15
N THR A 180 20.50 14.71 -14.15
CA THR A 180 20.81 14.30 -12.78
C THR A 180 19.79 14.89 -11.81
N VAL A 181 19.71 14.33 -10.61
CA VAL A 181 18.87 14.87 -9.54
C VAL A 181 19.76 15.49 -8.49
N ILE A 182 19.49 16.75 -8.17
CA ILE A 182 20.26 17.53 -7.21
C ILE A 182 19.39 17.95 -6.04
N LYS A 183 20.02 18.13 -4.89
CA LYS A 183 19.37 18.62 -3.67
C LYS A 183 19.29 20.14 -3.71
N LYS A 184 18.20 20.66 -3.17
CA LYS A 184 18.11 22.06 -2.78
C LYS A 184 18.75 22.19 -1.41
N HIS A 185 19.89 22.89 -1.32
CA HIS A 185 20.51 23.18 -0.03
C HIS A 185 19.55 24.02 0.81
N GLY A 186 19.10 23.45 1.93
CA GLY A 186 18.44 24.17 3.01
C GLY A 186 19.46 24.90 3.89
N ILE A 187 18.96 25.78 4.74
CA ILE A 187 19.72 26.57 5.73
C ILE A 187 20.70 25.66 6.50
N LYS A 188 21.97 26.09 6.68
CA LYS A 188 22.98 25.35 7.46
C LYS A 188 22.39 24.96 8.82
N GLU A 189 22.19 23.66 9.03
CA GLU A 189 21.66 23.15 10.28
C GLU A 189 22.68 23.23 11.41
N THR A 190 22.20 23.39 12.63
CA THR A 190 23.05 23.42 13.83
C THR A 190 23.59 22.02 14.08
N GLN A 191 24.90 21.85 13.98
CA GLN A 191 25.58 20.57 14.18
C GLN A 191 25.93 20.39 15.66
N TYR A 192 25.59 19.25 16.25
CA TYR A 192 25.95 18.91 17.62
C TYR A 192 27.05 17.83 17.65
N SER A 193 28.02 17.93 18.56
CA SER A 193 29.02 16.88 18.72
C SER A 193 28.41 15.64 19.37
N ILE A 194 28.42 14.53 18.64
CA ILE A 194 27.94 13.24 19.15
C ILE A 194 29.07 12.55 19.89
N THR A 195 28.86 12.30 21.19
CA THR A 195 29.75 11.47 22.00
C THR A 195 29.08 10.12 22.24
N MET A 196 29.84 9.02 22.30
CA MET A 196 29.29 7.67 22.57
C MET A 196 28.48 7.62 23.88
N ALA A 197 28.83 8.44 24.87
CA ALA A 197 28.09 8.57 26.13
C ALA A 197 26.66 9.12 25.96
N ASN A 198 26.40 9.83 24.86
CA ASN A 198 25.09 10.39 24.55
C ASN A 198 24.27 9.46 23.66
N ILE A 199 24.75 8.27 23.29
CA ILE A 199 23.99 7.33 22.47
C ILE A 199 23.03 6.55 23.36
N ALA A 200 21.76 6.46 22.95
CA ALA A 200 20.75 5.74 23.71
C ALA A 200 21.10 4.24 23.81
N SER A 201 20.89 3.68 25.01
CA SER A 201 21.09 2.25 25.25
C SER A 201 20.16 1.38 24.40
N ALA A 202 20.61 0.17 24.04
CA ALA A 202 19.79 -0.81 23.32
C ALA A 202 18.46 -1.09 24.02
N SER A 203 18.45 -1.27 25.35
CA SER A 203 17.23 -1.53 26.12
C SER A 203 16.29 -0.33 26.12
N GLY A 204 16.81 0.89 26.32
CA GLY A 204 16.02 2.12 26.23
C GLY A 204 15.36 2.29 24.86
N ARG A 205 16.09 1.98 23.79
CA ARG A 205 15.54 1.98 22.43
C ARG A 205 14.38 0.99 22.27
N VAL A 206 14.52 -0.24 22.76
CA VAL A 206 13.46 -1.25 22.70
C VAL A 206 12.21 -0.81 23.47
N VAL A 207 12.36 -0.31 24.69
CA VAL A 207 11.22 0.13 25.50
C VAL A 207 10.52 1.33 24.87
N SER A 208 11.28 2.31 24.36
CA SER A 208 10.69 3.46 23.65
C SER A 208 9.92 3.03 22.39
N ALA A 209 10.44 2.06 21.63
CA ALA A 209 9.78 1.51 20.45
C ALA A 209 8.50 0.74 20.80
N LEU A 210 8.46 0.02 21.92
CA LEU A 210 7.24 -0.63 22.42
C LEU A 210 6.15 0.39 22.79
N LEU A 211 6.53 1.52 23.41
CA LEU A 211 5.60 2.61 23.68
C LEU A 211 5.07 3.22 22.38
N ASP A 212 5.94 3.52 21.42
CA ASP A 212 5.52 4.04 20.11
C ASP A 212 4.60 3.06 19.37
N LEU A 213 4.93 1.77 19.39
CA LEU A 213 4.10 0.72 18.81
C LEU A 213 2.73 0.63 19.52
N SER A 214 2.68 0.79 20.84
CA SER A 214 1.41 0.79 21.58
C SER A 214 0.53 2.00 21.22
N LEU A 215 1.13 3.19 21.07
CA LEU A 215 0.42 4.41 20.69
C LEU A 215 -0.08 4.34 19.24
N ALA A 216 0.79 3.96 18.30
CA ALA A 216 0.42 3.75 16.90
C ALA A 216 -0.61 2.62 16.74
N GLY A 217 -0.47 1.55 17.53
CA GLY A 217 -1.40 0.42 17.58
C GLY A 217 -2.77 0.83 18.10
N ALA A 218 -2.84 1.62 19.17
CA ALA A 218 -4.10 2.16 19.67
C ALA A 218 -4.78 3.08 18.65
N ALA A 219 -4.02 3.94 17.97
CA ALA A 219 -4.53 4.79 16.88
C ALA A 219 -5.09 3.96 15.73
N THR A 220 -4.33 2.94 15.29
CA THR A 220 -4.73 2.04 14.21
C THR A 220 -5.95 1.20 14.58
N PHE A 221 -6.01 0.71 15.82
CA PHE A 221 -7.14 -0.04 16.34
C PHE A 221 -8.41 0.82 16.41
N GLY A 222 -8.32 2.04 16.95
CA GLY A 222 -9.41 3.01 16.96
C GLY A 222 -9.90 3.32 15.54
N TYR A 223 -8.98 3.48 14.59
CA TYR A 223 -9.30 3.68 13.18
C TYR A 223 -10.03 2.48 12.56
N LEU A 224 -9.60 1.24 12.86
CA LEU A 224 -10.27 0.03 12.38
C LEU A 224 -11.68 -0.15 12.97
N LEU A 225 -11.97 0.42 14.14
CA LEU A 225 -13.33 0.40 14.71
C LEU A 225 -14.33 1.22 13.87
N LEU A 226 -13.86 2.09 12.98
CA LEU A 226 -14.71 2.81 12.03
C LEU A 226 -15.24 1.92 10.89
N LEU A 227 -14.69 0.71 10.72
CA LEU A 227 -15.18 -0.25 9.73
C LEU A 227 -16.62 -0.66 10.07
N SER A 228 -17.49 -0.65 9.07
CA SER A 228 -18.91 -1.01 9.18
C SER A 228 -19.37 -1.87 8.00
N PRO A 229 -20.04 -3.01 8.22
CA PRO A 229 -20.61 -3.84 7.15
C PRO A 229 -21.75 -3.16 6.39
N ASP A 230 -22.44 -2.19 7.02
CA ASP A 230 -23.56 -1.48 6.39
C ASP A 230 -23.10 -0.49 5.31
N HIS A 231 -21.82 -0.09 5.34
CA HIS A 231 -21.22 0.82 4.37
C HIS A 231 -19.94 0.20 3.76
N PRO A 232 -20.07 -0.87 2.95
CA PRO A 232 -18.94 -1.65 2.47
C PRO A 232 -17.93 -0.82 1.65
N GLU A 233 -18.39 0.19 0.90
CA GLU A 233 -17.48 1.02 0.11
C GLU A 233 -16.62 1.93 0.98
N THR A 234 -17.20 2.54 2.02
CA THR A 234 -16.43 3.35 2.97
C THR A 234 -15.43 2.49 3.74
N SER A 235 -15.84 1.29 4.14
CA SER A 235 -15.00 0.33 4.85
C SER A 235 -13.82 -0.15 3.99
N LYS A 236 -13.99 -0.30 2.65
CA LYS A 236 -12.87 -0.59 1.74
C LYS A 236 -11.84 0.53 1.72
N TRP A 237 -12.28 1.77 1.59
CA TRP A 237 -11.38 2.92 1.60
C TRP A 237 -10.66 3.05 2.93
N LEU A 238 -11.40 2.92 4.03
CA LEU A 238 -10.81 2.93 5.37
C LEU A 238 -9.75 1.84 5.48
N LEU A 239 -10.08 0.60 5.09
CA LEU A 239 -9.14 -0.52 5.11
C LEU A 239 -7.90 -0.24 4.25
N LEU A 240 -8.08 0.27 3.03
CA LEU A 240 -7.01 0.62 2.10
C LEU A 240 -6.05 1.67 2.66
N PHE A 241 -6.56 2.66 3.40
CA PHE A 241 -5.75 3.71 4.04
C PHE A 241 -5.16 3.32 5.40
N THR A 242 -5.54 2.17 5.97
CA THR A 242 -5.03 1.70 7.27
C THR A 242 -3.50 1.74 7.39
N PRO A 243 -2.70 1.31 6.38
CA PRO A 243 -1.24 1.35 6.47
C PRO A 243 -0.67 2.77 6.60
N LEU A 244 -1.40 3.81 6.17
CA LEU A 244 -0.95 5.20 6.34
C LEU A 244 -1.00 5.66 7.78
N VAL A 245 -1.91 5.13 8.61
CA VAL A 245 -2.06 5.56 10.01
C VAL A 245 -0.74 5.42 10.80
N PRO A 246 -0.13 4.23 10.89
CA PRO A 246 1.16 4.09 11.57
C PRO A 246 2.30 4.77 10.79
N LEU A 247 2.30 4.75 9.46
CA LEU A 247 3.33 5.43 8.66
C LEU A 247 3.38 6.93 8.97
N MET A 248 2.21 7.58 8.97
CA MET A 248 2.06 9.01 9.25
C MET A 248 2.41 9.34 10.70
N PHE A 249 2.08 8.46 11.66
CA PHE A 249 2.51 8.60 13.05
C PHE A 249 4.02 8.75 13.18
N TYR A 250 4.80 7.82 12.62
CA TYR A 250 6.26 7.86 12.70
C TYR A 250 6.85 8.99 11.87
N VAL A 251 6.46 9.11 10.60
CA VAL A 251 7.07 10.08 9.68
C VAL A 251 6.83 11.51 10.13
N ILE A 252 5.60 11.87 10.54
CA ILE A 252 5.27 13.24 10.97
C ILE A 252 6.00 13.58 12.28
N THR A 253 5.96 12.68 13.28
CA THR A 253 6.58 12.98 14.58
C THR A 253 8.08 13.16 14.45
N GLU A 254 8.73 12.24 13.72
CA GLU A 254 10.18 12.24 13.56
C GLU A 254 10.67 13.40 12.68
N SER A 255 9.95 13.74 11.60
CA SER A 255 10.35 14.86 10.72
C SER A 255 10.08 16.23 11.34
N LEU A 256 8.99 16.41 12.10
CA LEU A 256 8.65 17.71 12.70
C LEU A 256 9.34 17.97 14.04
N THR A 257 9.55 16.94 14.85
CA THR A 257 10.04 17.11 16.23
C THR A 257 11.41 16.50 16.49
N GLY A 258 11.96 15.74 15.53
CA GLY A 258 13.22 15.01 15.69
C GLY A 258 13.12 13.84 16.68
N THR A 259 11.92 13.45 17.09
CA THR A 259 11.70 12.34 18.03
C THR A 259 10.29 11.76 17.85
N THR A 260 10.06 10.57 18.39
CA THR A 260 8.72 9.97 18.51
C THR A 260 8.19 10.17 19.92
N PRO A 261 6.88 10.07 20.16
CA PRO A 261 6.31 10.28 21.49
C PRO A 261 6.92 9.37 22.59
N GLY A 262 7.15 8.10 22.29
CA GLY A 262 7.82 7.13 23.16
C GLY A 262 9.29 7.47 23.40
N LYS A 263 10.04 7.84 22.35
CA LYS A 263 11.44 8.31 22.49
C LYS A 263 11.52 9.57 23.33
N TRP A 264 10.61 10.53 23.13
CA TRP A 264 10.56 11.76 23.89
C TRP A 264 10.34 11.52 25.40
N LEU A 265 9.49 10.55 25.77
CA LEU A 265 9.30 10.16 27.18
C LEU A 265 10.60 9.70 27.83
N PHE A 266 11.48 9.03 27.09
CA PHE A 266 12.80 8.62 27.57
C PHE A 266 13.90 9.69 27.42
N GLY A 267 13.58 10.86 26.86
CA GLY A 267 14.59 11.89 26.59
C GLY A 267 15.48 11.52 25.41
N TYR A 268 14.98 10.74 24.46
CA TYR A 268 15.68 10.40 23.23
C TYR A 268 15.25 11.30 22.09
N ALA A 269 16.21 11.59 21.22
CA ALA A 269 16.01 12.26 19.96
C ALA A 269 16.81 11.54 18.87
N ILE A 270 16.47 11.83 17.63
CA ILE A 270 17.04 11.20 16.46
C ILE A 270 17.83 12.26 15.72
N THR A 271 19.09 11.96 15.46
CA THR A 271 20.02 12.85 14.76
C THR A 271 20.71 12.09 13.65
N GLN A 272 21.24 12.81 12.67
CA GLN A 272 22.20 12.23 11.73
C GLN A 272 23.52 11.90 12.43
N GLU A 273 24.36 11.05 11.83
CA GLU A 273 25.69 10.74 12.36
C GLU A 273 26.59 11.97 12.48
N ASP A 274 26.37 12.97 11.62
CA ASP A 274 27.07 14.25 11.66
C ASP A 274 26.53 15.19 12.75
N GLY A 275 25.44 14.85 13.44
CA GLY A 275 24.82 15.68 14.49
C GLY A 275 23.76 16.67 14.01
N THR A 276 23.40 16.65 12.72
CA THR A 276 22.28 17.44 12.17
C THR A 276 20.92 16.78 12.44
N SER A 277 19.84 17.49 12.12
CA SER A 277 18.47 16.97 12.27
C SER A 277 18.19 15.94 11.18
N VAL A 278 17.29 15.01 11.46
CA VAL A 278 16.91 13.99 10.48
C VAL A 278 16.00 14.62 9.42
N PRO A 279 16.38 14.61 8.13
CA PRO A 279 15.52 15.09 7.06
C PRO A 279 14.34 14.12 6.85
N LEU A 280 13.29 14.60 6.16
CA LEU A 280 12.12 13.79 5.83
C LEU A 280 12.49 12.47 5.13
N SER A 281 13.47 12.51 4.21
CA SER A 281 13.97 11.32 3.52
C SER A 281 14.55 10.29 4.48
N GLY A 282 15.40 10.71 5.42
CA GLY A 282 15.97 9.85 6.45
C GLY A 282 14.88 9.23 7.34
N SER A 283 13.88 10.03 7.75
CA SER A 283 12.73 9.55 8.51
C SER A 283 11.90 8.50 7.76
N LEU A 284 11.63 8.73 6.46
CA LEU A 284 10.88 7.82 5.61
C LEU A 284 11.59 6.49 5.39
N VAL A 285 12.87 6.50 4.99
CA VAL A 285 13.67 5.28 4.77
C VAL A 285 13.70 4.45 6.04
N ARG A 286 13.99 5.10 7.16
CA ARG A 286 14.07 4.46 8.47
C ARG A 286 12.72 3.89 8.94
N THR A 287 11.60 4.56 8.64
CA THR A 287 10.25 4.08 8.99
C THR A 287 9.82 2.91 8.10
N PHE A 288 10.10 2.97 6.80
CA PHE A 288 9.79 1.90 5.87
C PHE A 288 10.55 0.61 6.22
N LEU A 289 11.86 0.72 6.47
CA LEU A 289 12.66 -0.45 6.86
C LEU A 289 12.24 -1.02 8.21
N ALA A 290 11.73 -0.20 9.13
CA ALA A 290 11.23 -0.66 10.42
C ALA A 290 10.13 -1.72 10.33
N ILE A 291 9.35 -1.76 9.23
CA ILE A 291 8.33 -2.78 8.97
C ILE A 291 8.96 -4.18 8.96
N PHE A 292 10.18 -4.29 8.43
CA PHE A 292 10.92 -5.54 8.33
C PHE A 292 11.77 -5.86 9.57
N GLU A 293 11.80 -4.94 10.55
CA GLU A 293 12.65 -5.01 11.75
C GLU A 293 11.85 -5.22 13.03
N LEU A 294 10.52 -5.28 12.96
CA LEU A 294 9.60 -5.60 14.06
C LEU A 294 9.66 -7.07 14.50
N ASN A 295 10.79 -7.74 14.27
CA ASN A 295 11.03 -9.15 14.55
C ASN A 295 12.32 -9.33 15.39
N PRO A 296 12.60 -10.54 15.89
CA PRO A 296 13.80 -10.80 16.69
C PRO A 296 15.13 -10.48 15.99
N LEU A 297 15.19 -10.48 14.65
CA LEU A 297 16.40 -10.11 13.91
C LEU A 297 16.69 -8.62 14.04
N GLY A 298 15.68 -7.75 14.00
CA GLY A 298 15.86 -6.32 14.24
C GLY A 298 16.42 -6.02 15.62
N LEU A 299 15.96 -6.75 16.65
CA LEU A 299 16.51 -6.67 18.01
C LEU A 299 17.98 -7.09 18.07
N LEU A 300 18.31 -8.20 17.39
CA LEU A 300 19.68 -8.71 17.31
C LEU A 300 20.62 -7.69 16.63
N VAL A 301 20.18 -7.02 15.56
CA VAL A 301 20.96 -5.97 14.88
C VAL A 301 21.23 -4.80 15.84
N ILE A 302 20.22 -4.35 16.60
CA ILE A 302 20.39 -3.28 17.60
C ILE A 302 21.42 -3.68 18.66
N TRP A 303 21.45 -4.94 19.09
CA TRP A 303 22.37 -5.40 20.14
C TRP A 303 23.80 -5.59 19.64
N LEU A 304 23.98 -6.05 18.40
CA LEU A 304 25.30 -6.26 17.81
C LEU A 304 25.92 -4.98 17.23
N SER A 305 25.10 -3.98 16.90
CA SER A 305 25.57 -2.71 16.37
C SER A 305 26.35 -1.93 17.44
N PRO A 306 27.58 -1.46 17.16
CA PRO A 306 28.38 -0.68 18.12
C PRO A 306 27.71 0.62 18.59
N LYS A 307 26.86 1.22 17.75
CA LYS A 307 26.09 2.43 18.05
C LYS A 307 24.62 2.12 18.37
N HIS A 308 24.30 0.85 18.63
CA HIS A 308 22.95 0.33 18.86
C HIS A 308 21.96 0.66 17.75
N GLN A 309 22.41 0.77 16.50
CA GLN A 309 21.57 1.10 15.33
C GLN A 309 20.81 -0.13 14.83
N ARG A 310 19.60 0.10 14.32
CA ARG A 310 18.88 -0.87 13.48
C ARG A 310 19.27 -0.70 12.01
N ILE A 311 18.91 -1.64 11.12
CA ILE A 311 19.13 -1.56 9.67
C ILE A 311 18.54 -0.26 9.10
N GLY A 312 17.33 0.11 9.53
CA GLY A 312 16.71 1.37 9.12
C GLY A 312 17.49 2.62 9.53
N ASP A 313 18.22 2.57 10.66
CA ASP A 313 19.06 3.68 11.10
C ASP A 313 20.36 3.74 10.30
N LEU A 314 20.97 2.57 10.05
CA LEU A 314 22.18 2.42 9.23
C LEU A 314 21.93 2.93 7.81
N ALA A 315 20.81 2.56 7.20
CA ALA A 315 20.45 2.99 5.84
C ALA A 315 20.12 4.50 5.76
N ALA A 316 19.76 5.12 6.88
CA ALA A 316 19.42 6.53 6.95
C ALA A 316 20.56 7.40 7.51
N ASP A 317 21.70 6.80 7.90
CA ASP A 317 22.81 7.43 8.61
C ASP A 317 22.39 8.14 9.91
N THR A 318 21.46 7.54 10.64
CA THR A 318 20.87 8.13 11.85
C THR A 318 21.31 7.44 13.13
N LEU A 319 21.26 8.19 14.23
CA LEU A 319 21.54 7.75 15.59
C LEU A 319 20.41 8.19 16.51
N VAL A 320 20.21 7.41 17.58
CA VAL A 320 19.34 7.81 18.68
C VAL A 320 20.23 8.28 19.82
N THR A 321 20.05 9.54 20.20
CA THR A 321 20.86 10.21 21.22
C THR A 321 20.00 10.68 22.39
N GLU A 322 20.59 10.71 23.58
CA GLU A 322 20.01 11.32 24.77
C GLU A 322 20.07 12.84 24.64
N GLN A 323 18.91 13.49 24.71
CA GLN A 323 18.78 14.94 24.60
C GLN A 323 17.78 15.47 25.62
N LYS A 324 17.94 16.74 26.00
CA LYS A 324 16.94 17.41 26.83
C LYS A 324 15.60 17.44 26.10
N ARG A 325 14.55 16.98 26.78
CA ARG A 325 13.18 16.96 26.23
C ARG A 325 12.79 18.36 25.77
N ARG A 326 12.59 18.52 24.45
CA ARG A 326 12.10 19.76 23.85
C ARG A 326 10.57 19.78 23.92
N TRP A 327 9.98 20.96 24.10
CA TRP A 327 8.52 21.11 24.16
C TRP A 327 7.77 20.59 22.91
N PRO A 328 8.29 20.70 21.66
CA PRO A 328 7.55 20.25 20.48
C PRO A 328 7.24 18.76 20.50
N GLY A 329 8.15 17.92 21.03
CA GLY A 329 7.90 16.48 21.18
C GLY A 329 6.77 16.18 22.17
N GLY A 330 6.70 16.92 23.27
CA GLY A 330 5.61 16.80 24.25
C GLY A 330 4.27 17.26 23.68
N ALA A 331 4.26 18.35 22.91
CA ALA A 331 3.06 18.81 22.21
C ALA A 331 2.59 17.80 21.16
N ALA A 332 3.52 17.18 20.41
CA ALA A 332 3.19 16.12 19.46
C ALA A 332 2.60 14.88 20.14
N LEU A 333 3.14 14.46 21.30
CA LEU A 333 2.57 13.38 22.12
C LEU A 333 1.11 13.70 22.51
N VAL A 334 0.85 14.90 23.05
CA VAL A 334 -0.50 15.31 23.46
C VAL A 334 -1.44 15.37 22.26
N ALA A 335 -1.01 15.95 21.15
CA ALA A 335 -1.80 16.04 19.92
C ALA A 335 -2.19 14.65 19.39
N TRP A 336 -1.24 13.70 19.39
CA TRP A 336 -1.51 12.33 18.96
C TRP A 336 -2.43 11.59 19.93
N ILE A 337 -2.26 11.74 21.25
CA ILE A 337 -3.18 11.15 22.22
C ILE A 337 -4.60 11.69 22.00
N LEU A 338 -4.78 12.99 21.81
CA LEU A 338 -6.09 13.60 21.57
C LEU A 338 -6.70 13.10 20.25
N LEU A 339 -5.92 13.07 19.17
CA LEU A 339 -6.37 12.57 17.86
C LEU A 339 -6.77 11.10 17.93
N SER A 340 -5.92 10.24 18.53
CA SER A 340 -6.21 8.82 18.68
C SER A 340 -7.40 8.57 19.59
N SER A 341 -7.55 9.32 20.68
CA SER A 341 -8.72 9.22 21.57
C SER A 341 -10.01 9.64 20.86
N PHE A 342 -9.96 10.68 20.04
CA PHE A 342 -11.08 11.12 19.23
C PHE A 342 -11.51 10.07 18.20
N ILE A 343 -10.55 9.52 17.44
CA ILE A 343 -10.81 8.45 16.45
C ILE A 343 -11.36 7.20 17.16
N PHE A 344 -10.76 6.83 18.30
CA PHE A 344 -11.22 5.69 19.09
C PHE A 344 -12.64 5.91 19.61
N MET A 345 -12.98 7.11 20.10
CA MET A 345 -14.33 7.44 20.54
C MET A 345 -15.35 7.33 19.39
N LEU A 346 -14.99 7.80 18.19
CA LEU A 346 -15.84 7.65 17.01
C LEU A 346 -16.06 6.17 16.64
N GLY A 347 -14.98 5.37 16.64
CA GLY A 347 -15.07 3.94 16.35
C GLY A 347 -15.78 3.13 17.44
N TRP A 348 -15.63 3.52 18.71
CA TRP A 348 -16.32 2.88 19.82
C TRP A 348 -17.84 3.09 19.76
N ASN A 349 -18.25 4.28 19.34
CA ASN A 349 -19.66 4.64 19.14
C ASN A 349 -20.26 4.07 17.83
N ASN A 350 -19.45 3.46 16.97
CA ASN A 350 -19.95 2.74 15.80
C ASN A 350 -20.62 1.42 16.26
N GLU A 351 -21.96 1.38 16.19
CA GLU A 351 -22.77 0.22 16.60
C GLU A 351 -22.45 -1.06 15.80
N ASN A 352 -21.86 -0.90 14.62
CA ASN A 352 -21.55 -1.98 13.69
C ASN A 352 -20.05 -2.23 13.55
N ASN A 353 -19.25 -1.93 14.58
CA ASN A 353 -17.82 -2.20 14.55
C ASN A 353 -17.49 -3.70 14.69
N PHE A 354 -16.23 -4.05 14.41
CA PHE A 354 -15.75 -5.43 14.38
C PHE A 354 -15.72 -6.15 15.74
N LEU A 355 -15.95 -5.43 16.86
CA LEU A 355 -16.05 -6.05 18.18
C LEU A 355 -17.42 -6.67 18.44
N LYS A 356 -18.42 -6.38 17.59
CA LYS A 356 -19.77 -6.94 17.74
C LYS A 356 -19.89 -8.30 17.04
N PRO A 357 -20.60 -9.28 17.63
CA PRO A 357 -20.83 -10.58 16.98
C PRO A 357 -21.57 -10.50 15.64
N SER A 358 -22.31 -9.41 15.40
CA SER A 358 -23.03 -9.14 14.14
C SER A 358 -22.11 -8.70 13.00
N PHE A 359 -20.82 -8.43 13.27
CA PHE A 359 -19.91 -7.93 12.26
C PHE A 359 -19.60 -9.00 11.21
N LYS A 360 -19.89 -8.69 9.95
CA LYS A 360 -19.53 -9.52 8.80
C LYS A 360 -18.57 -8.75 7.92
N PHE A 361 -17.42 -9.34 7.62
CA PHE A 361 -16.53 -8.77 6.62
C PHE A 361 -17.08 -9.02 5.21
N ASN A 362 -17.79 -8.03 4.67
CA ASN A 362 -18.36 -8.06 3.31
C ASN A 362 -17.62 -7.12 2.33
N PHE A 363 -16.47 -6.59 2.75
CA PHE A 363 -15.75 -5.53 2.04
C PHE A 363 -14.28 -5.88 1.73
N TYR A 364 -13.93 -7.16 1.67
CA TYR A 364 -12.57 -7.55 1.25
C TYR A 364 -12.27 -7.11 -0.19
N PRO A 365 -11.05 -6.66 -0.49
CA PRO A 365 -10.57 -6.56 -1.86
C PRO A 365 -10.44 -7.99 -2.40
N THR A 366 -11.51 -8.51 -2.98
CA THR A 366 -11.44 -9.73 -3.79
C THR A 366 -10.69 -9.38 -5.06
N PHE A 367 -9.71 -10.18 -5.43
CA PHE A 367 -9.09 -10.09 -6.75
C PHE A 367 -9.73 -11.19 -7.58
N GLU A 368 -10.23 -10.86 -8.78
CA GLU A 368 -10.63 -11.88 -9.75
C GLU A 368 -9.33 -12.46 -10.32
N PHE A 369 -8.66 -13.32 -9.54
CA PHE A 369 -7.53 -14.09 -10.03
C PHE A 369 -8.11 -15.15 -10.95
N MET A 370 -7.94 -14.92 -12.25
CA MET A 370 -8.59 -15.65 -13.35
C MET A 370 -10.08 -15.31 -13.45
N GLY A 371 -10.47 -14.76 -14.60
CA GLY A 371 -11.85 -14.98 -15.05
C GLY A 371 -12.11 -16.49 -15.04
N SER A 372 -13.37 -16.87 -14.86
CA SER A 372 -13.87 -18.25 -14.82
C SER A 372 -13.60 -19.10 -16.08
N TYR A 373 -12.44 -18.96 -16.73
CA TYR A 373 -11.75 -20.05 -17.40
C TYR A 373 -10.96 -20.81 -16.33
N ALA A 374 -11.70 -21.46 -15.43
CA ALA A 374 -11.21 -22.70 -14.85
C ALA A 374 -10.65 -23.53 -16.01
N ASP A 375 -9.32 -23.71 -16.05
CA ASP A 375 -8.71 -24.73 -16.89
C ASP A 375 -9.43 -26.04 -16.54
N GLU A 376 -10.23 -26.57 -17.45
CA GLU A 376 -11.10 -27.74 -17.20
C GLU A 376 -10.29 -28.94 -16.69
N SER A 377 -8.98 -28.95 -16.95
CA SER A 377 -8.04 -29.96 -16.44
C SER A 377 -7.84 -29.92 -14.92
N ALA A 378 -8.22 -28.83 -14.25
CA ALA A 378 -8.09 -28.65 -12.82
C ALA A 378 -9.21 -29.35 -12.02
N TYR A 379 -10.39 -29.53 -12.60
CA TYR A 379 -11.56 -30.11 -11.93
C TYR A 379 -11.84 -31.52 -12.45
N LYS A 380 -11.07 -32.50 -11.96
CA LYS A 380 -11.29 -33.93 -12.26
C LYS A 380 -12.49 -34.54 -11.53
N GLU A 381 -12.92 -33.91 -10.44
CA GLU A 381 -14.01 -34.36 -9.58
C GLU A 381 -15.17 -33.36 -9.63
N LEU A 382 -16.40 -33.85 -9.44
CA LEU A 382 -17.61 -33.02 -9.43
C LEU A 382 -17.49 -31.90 -8.39
N THR A 383 -17.50 -30.65 -8.87
CA THR A 383 -17.29 -29.46 -8.05
C THR A 383 -18.31 -28.37 -8.39
N ILE A 384 -18.89 -27.77 -7.34
CA ILE A 384 -19.79 -26.62 -7.43
C ILE A 384 -18.99 -25.37 -7.10
N THR A 385 -18.97 -24.40 -8.00
CA THR A 385 -18.19 -23.16 -7.85
C THR A 385 -19.03 -21.91 -8.15
N HIS A 386 -18.51 -20.74 -7.78
CA HIS A 386 -19.10 -19.43 -8.07
C HIS A 386 -20.60 -19.30 -7.78
N ILE A 387 -21.03 -19.65 -6.56
CA ILE A 387 -22.43 -19.46 -6.17
C ILE A 387 -22.73 -17.95 -6.07
N ARG A 388 -23.65 -17.48 -6.90
CA ARG A 388 -24.09 -16.08 -6.97
C ARG A 388 -25.55 -15.99 -6.56
N PHE A 389 -25.92 -14.89 -5.90
CA PHE A 389 -27.32 -14.59 -5.60
C PHE A 389 -27.77 -13.35 -6.36
N ALA A 390 -28.92 -13.41 -7.02
CA ALA A 390 -29.47 -12.31 -7.83
C ALA A 390 -30.95 -12.04 -7.48
N VAL A 391 -31.49 -10.89 -7.90
CA VAL A 391 -32.82 -10.40 -7.48
C VAL A 391 -33.67 -10.07 -8.70
N ASN A 392 -34.87 -10.65 -8.82
CA ASN A 392 -35.77 -10.41 -9.97
C ASN A 392 -35.22 -10.84 -11.34
N GLY A 393 -34.11 -11.60 -11.38
CA GLY A 393 -33.57 -12.21 -12.58
C GLY A 393 -32.16 -12.78 -12.34
N PRO A 394 -31.60 -13.54 -13.31
CA PRO A 394 -30.23 -14.07 -13.21
C PRO A 394 -29.14 -12.99 -13.36
N ASP A 395 -29.44 -11.90 -14.08
CA ASP A 395 -28.45 -10.86 -14.45
C ASP A 395 -28.22 -9.80 -13.36
N THR A 396 -28.99 -9.81 -12.29
CA THR A 396 -29.05 -8.77 -11.25
C THR A 396 -28.40 -9.25 -9.94
N ILE A 397 -27.13 -9.64 -10.03
CA ILE A 397 -26.35 -10.20 -8.91
C ILE A 397 -26.22 -9.17 -7.77
N ARG A 398 -26.53 -9.60 -6.53
CA ARG A 398 -26.46 -8.76 -5.33
C ARG A 398 -25.30 -9.18 -4.42
N THR A 399 -24.37 -8.26 -4.22
CA THR A 399 -23.20 -8.42 -3.32
C THR A 399 -23.06 -7.18 -2.42
N PRO A 400 -23.27 -7.27 -1.09
CA PRO A 400 -23.56 -8.48 -0.30
C PRO A 400 -24.96 -9.05 -0.56
N SER A 401 -25.13 -10.36 -0.37
CA SER A 401 -26.37 -11.10 -0.62
C SER A 401 -27.42 -10.84 0.47
N VAL A 402 -27.92 -9.61 0.54
CA VAL A 402 -28.96 -9.15 1.48
C VAL A 402 -30.27 -8.95 0.72
N PHE A 403 -31.34 -9.57 1.17
CA PHE A 403 -32.66 -9.59 0.53
C PHE A 403 -33.74 -9.03 1.44
N GLN A 404 -34.84 -8.59 0.84
CA GLN A 404 -36.04 -8.14 1.56
C GLN A 404 -37.11 -9.23 1.55
N SER A 405 -37.93 -9.26 2.60
CA SER A 405 -39.08 -10.17 2.68
C SER A 405 -40.01 -9.95 1.48
N GLY A 406 -40.40 -11.04 0.81
CA GLY A 406 -41.19 -10.99 -0.43
C GLY A 406 -40.40 -10.92 -1.75
N GLU A 407 -39.07 -10.75 -1.73
CA GLU A 407 -38.25 -10.78 -2.95
C GLU A 407 -38.08 -12.21 -3.52
N ASN A 408 -37.88 -12.29 -4.84
CA ASN A 408 -37.47 -13.52 -5.52
C ASN A 408 -35.93 -13.57 -5.57
N VAL A 409 -35.35 -14.51 -4.83
CA VAL A 409 -33.91 -14.77 -4.77
C VAL A 409 -33.56 -15.77 -5.86
N PHE A 410 -32.69 -15.39 -6.78
CA PHE A 410 -32.11 -16.30 -7.76
C PHE A 410 -30.78 -16.81 -7.24
N ILE A 411 -30.58 -18.12 -7.30
CA ILE A 411 -29.38 -18.82 -6.85
C ILE A 411 -28.76 -19.42 -8.11
N ILE A 412 -27.55 -18.98 -8.44
CA ILE A 412 -26.86 -19.35 -9.67
C ILE A 412 -25.58 -20.07 -9.27
N SER A 413 -25.34 -21.26 -9.80
CA SER A 413 -24.15 -22.06 -9.51
C SER A 413 -23.53 -22.65 -10.76
N ASP A 414 -22.21 -22.61 -10.83
CA ASP A 414 -21.44 -23.14 -11.96
C ASP A 414 -20.88 -24.52 -11.58
N ILE A 415 -21.26 -25.56 -12.35
CA ILE A 415 -20.89 -26.95 -12.10
C ILE A 415 -19.80 -27.40 -13.07
N TYR A 416 -18.75 -27.99 -12.51
CA TYR A 416 -17.59 -28.54 -13.22
C TYR A 416 -17.33 -29.99 -12.82
N GLY A 417 -16.56 -30.71 -13.64
CA GLY A 417 -16.09 -32.07 -13.32
C GLY A 417 -17.13 -33.18 -13.45
N TYR A 418 -18.22 -32.96 -14.19
CA TYR A 418 -19.28 -33.95 -14.42
C TYR A 418 -18.94 -34.94 -15.56
N GLU A 419 -19.42 -36.17 -15.42
CA GLU A 419 -19.38 -37.24 -16.41
C GLU A 419 -20.53 -37.12 -17.41
N ARG A 420 -20.38 -37.79 -18.56
CA ARG A 420 -21.28 -37.63 -19.69
C ARG A 420 -21.25 -38.84 -20.60
N SER A 421 -22.42 -39.16 -21.12
CA SER A 421 -22.60 -40.20 -22.12
C SER A 421 -22.63 -39.55 -23.51
N GLY A 422 -21.48 -39.55 -24.21
CA GLY A 422 -21.33 -38.89 -25.51
C GLY A 422 -21.32 -37.37 -25.41
N ARG A 423 -22.40 -36.71 -25.86
CA ARG A 423 -22.61 -35.25 -25.76
C ARG A 423 -23.67 -34.86 -24.73
N MET A 424 -24.23 -35.84 -24.04
CA MET A 424 -25.33 -35.64 -23.11
C MET A 424 -24.81 -35.53 -21.68
N VAL A 425 -25.32 -34.56 -20.96
CA VAL A 425 -25.07 -34.34 -19.53
C VAL A 425 -26.36 -34.57 -18.77
N TRP A 426 -26.26 -35.18 -17.60
CA TRP A 426 -27.41 -35.41 -16.73
C TRP A 426 -27.08 -35.07 -15.28
N LEU A 427 -27.51 -33.87 -14.88
CA LEU A 427 -27.30 -33.33 -13.54
C LEU A 427 -28.64 -33.11 -12.86
N GLN A 428 -28.74 -33.53 -11.60
CA GLN A 428 -29.88 -33.24 -10.74
C GLN A 428 -29.44 -32.35 -9.58
N GLU A 429 -30.23 -31.34 -9.26
CA GLU A 429 -29.99 -30.48 -8.10
C GLU A 429 -31.10 -30.66 -7.05
N ASP A 430 -30.69 -30.73 -5.78
CA ASP A 430 -31.56 -30.59 -4.62
C ASP A 430 -31.20 -29.32 -3.86
N LEU A 431 -32.23 -28.64 -3.36
CA LEU A 431 -32.10 -27.36 -2.67
C LEU A 431 -32.78 -27.41 -1.30
N ASP A 432 -31.96 -27.23 -0.26
CA ASP A 432 -32.44 -27.08 1.11
C ASP A 432 -32.15 -25.68 1.64
N VAL A 433 -33.18 -24.99 2.10
CA VAL A 433 -33.08 -23.68 2.73
C VAL A 433 -33.50 -23.79 4.18
N ARG A 434 -32.63 -23.35 5.09
CA ARG A 434 -32.90 -23.28 6.52
C ARG A 434 -33.03 -21.82 6.97
N TYR A 435 -34.04 -21.58 7.79
CA TYR A 435 -34.28 -20.30 8.44
C TYR A 435 -33.21 -20.00 9.52
N PRO A 436 -33.11 -18.74 10.00
CA PRO A 436 -32.15 -18.35 11.03
C PRO A 436 -32.31 -19.10 12.37
N ASP A 437 -33.51 -19.59 12.68
CA ASP A 437 -33.81 -20.41 13.87
C ASP A 437 -33.47 -21.90 13.67
N GLY A 438 -32.91 -22.27 12.52
CA GLY A 438 -32.49 -23.61 12.17
C GLY A 438 -33.63 -24.52 11.69
N SER A 439 -34.88 -24.03 11.64
CA SER A 439 -35.98 -24.81 11.06
C SER A 439 -35.84 -24.91 9.55
N ILE A 440 -36.29 -26.03 8.97
CA ILE A 440 -36.30 -26.25 7.53
C ILE A 440 -37.35 -25.33 6.93
N GLY A 441 -36.92 -24.39 6.09
CA GLY A 441 -37.81 -23.44 5.42
C GLY A 441 -38.22 -23.88 4.03
N LEU A 442 -37.32 -24.53 3.31
CA LEU A 442 -37.61 -25.19 2.05
C LEU A 442 -36.76 -26.45 1.94
N HIS A 443 -37.36 -27.54 1.51
CA HIS A 443 -36.69 -28.79 1.14
C HIS A 443 -37.28 -29.20 -0.20
N GLN A 444 -36.50 -29.09 -1.26
CA GLN A 444 -36.93 -29.44 -2.61
C GLN A 444 -35.92 -30.39 -3.24
N GLU A 445 -36.40 -31.60 -3.51
CA GLU A 445 -35.64 -32.64 -4.20
C GLU A 445 -35.89 -32.56 -5.70
N ASN A 446 -34.83 -32.76 -6.49
CA ASN A 446 -34.84 -32.72 -7.96
C ASN A 446 -35.44 -31.42 -8.52
N ILE A 447 -35.09 -30.28 -7.91
CA ILE A 447 -35.60 -28.96 -8.32
C ILE A 447 -35.12 -28.60 -9.74
N VAL A 448 -33.94 -29.08 -10.12
CA VAL A 448 -33.42 -29.01 -11.49
C VAL A 448 -33.11 -30.41 -11.98
N ASP A 449 -33.67 -30.77 -13.13
CA ASP A 449 -33.30 -31.96 -13.90
C ASP A 449 -32.70 -31.51 -15.23
N TYR A 450 -31.38 -31.28 -15.22
CA TYR A 450 -30.66 -30.78 -16.37
C TYR A 450 -30.24 -31.94 -17.27
N HIS A 451 -30.98 -32.15 -18.34
CA HIS A 451 -30.75 -33.20 -19.33
C HIS A 451 -30.63 -32.59 -20.74
N GLN A 452 -29.45 -32.10 -21.08
CA GLN A 452 -29.20 -31.42 -22.36
C GLN A 452 -27.95 -31.92 -23.06
N VAL A 453 -27.95 -31.76 -24.39
CA VAL A 453 -26.80 -32.01 -25.24
C VAL A 453 -25.95 -30.76 -25.28
N ILE A 454 -24.71 -30.84 -24.80
CA ILE A 454 -23.79 -29.70 -24.77
C ILE A 454 -22.79 -29.85 -25.93
N GLU A 455 -22.60 -28.78 -26.70
CA GLU A 455 -21.69 -28.78 -27.85
C GLU A 455 -20.21 -28.70 -27.44
N THR A 456 -19.93 -28.01 -26.34
CA THR A 456 -18.58 -27.78 -25.80
C THR A 456 -18.45 -28.32 -24.38
N ARG A 457 -17.25 -28.76 -24.01
CA ARG A 457 -16.91 -28.99 -22.61
C ARG A 457 -16.88 -27.61 -21.92
N GLY A 458 -17.67 -27.42 -20.87
CA GLY A 458 -17.73 -26.16 -20.13
C GLY A 458 -18.56 -26.25 -18.85
N ALA A 459 -18.62 -25.15 -18.09
CA ALA A 459 -19.47 -25.07 -16.91
C ALA A 459 -20.93 -25.25 -17.28
N VAL A 460 -21.66 -26.07 -16.53
CA VAL A 460 -23.13 -26.05 -16.58
C VAL A 460 -23.61 -25.08 -15.52
N GLU A 461 -24.20 -23.97 -15.95
CA GLU A 461 -24.84 -23.02 -15.04
C GLU A 461 -26.24 -23.53 -14.70
N LEU A 462 -26.48 -23.83 -13.42
CA LEU A 462 -27.82 -24.10 -12.91
C LEU A 462 -28.33 -22.85 -12.19
N THR A 463 -29.58 -22.48 -12.50
CA THR A 463 -30.25 -21.33 -11.91
C THR A 463 -31.53 -21.78 -11.24
N ASN A 464 -31.66 -21.45 -9.96
CA ASN A 464 -32.83 -21.68 -9.15
C ASN A 464 -33.44 -20.39 -8.64
N SER A 465 -34.74 -20.41 -8.37
CA SER A 465 -35.45 -19.25 -7.83
C SER A 465 -36.20 -19.63 -6.56
N LEU A 466 -35.98 -18.87 -5.50
CA LEU A 466 -36.63 -18.97 -4.21
C LEU A 466 -37.46 -17.71 -3.97
N LYS A 467 -38.77 -17.86 -3.84
CA LYS A 467 -39.64 -16.76 -3.43
C LYS A 467 -39.67 -16.65 -1.92
N LEU A 468 -39.16 -15.55 -1.37
CA LEU A 468 -39.21 -15.31 0.07
C LEU A 468 -40.66 -15.03 0.51
N PRO A 469 -41.13 -15.61 1.62
CA PRO A 469 -42.40 -15.23 2.22
C PRO A 469 -42.43 -13.73 2.57
N SER A 470 -43.60 -13.10 2.51
CA SER A 470 -43.78 -11.70 2.90
C SER A 470 -43.52 -11.46 4.39
N ASP A 471 -43.61 -12.51 5.20
CA ASP A 471 -43.36 -12.55 6.65
C ASP A 471 -41.99 -13.20 6.99
N ALA A 472 -41.08 -13.31 6.01
CA ALA A 472 -39.75 -13.86 6.23
C ALA A 472 -39.04 -13.13 7.39
N LYS A 473 -38.57 -13.91 8.37
CA LYS A 473 -37.86 -13.39 9.56
C LYS A 473 -36.50 -12.82 9.18
N ASP A 474 -36.11 -11.76 9.88
CA ASP A 474 -34.76 -11.19 9.77
C ASP A 474 -33.70 -12.18 10.24
N GLY A 475 -32.61 -12.28 9.48
CA GLY A 475 -31.46 -13.09 9.86
C GLY A 475 -30.78 -13.78 8.69
N THR A 476 -29.85 -14.68 9.00
CA THR A 476 -29.05 -15.43 8.02
C THR A 476 -29.70 -16.74 7.66
N TYR A 477 -29.98 -16.92 6.38
CA TYR A 477 -30.56 -18.12 5.80
C TYR A 477 -29.42 -18.98 5.28
N THR A 478 -29.48 -20.28 5.57
CA THR A 478 -28.48 -21.24 5.07
C THR A 478 -29.06 -21.99 3.90
N VAL A 479 -28.37 -21.95 2.77
CA VAL A 479 -28.72 -22.70 1.56
C VAL A 479 -27.73 -23.85 1.42
N THR A 480 -28.25 -25.07 1.33
CA THR A 480 -27.50 -26.27 0.98
C THR A 480 -27.89 -26.66 -0.43
N ILE A 481 -26.91 -26.70 -1.32
CA ILE A 481 -27.08 -27.13 -2.71
C ILE A 481 -26.42 -28.50 -2.81
N THR A 482 -27.19 -29.49 -3.27
CA THR A 482 -26.67 -30.84 -3.55
C THR A 482 -26.82 -31.12 -5.03
N VAL A 483 -25.71 -31.28 -5.73
CA VAL A 483 -25.70 -31.67 -7.15
C VAL A 483 -25.37 -33.15 -7.24
N ARG A 484 -26.17 -33.90 -8.00
CA ARG A 484 -25.99 -35.31 -8.30
C ARG A 484 -25.70 -35.46 -9.80
N ASP A 485 -24.60 -36.11 -10.12
CA ASP A 485 -24.27 -36.53 -11.47
C ASP A 485 -24.75 -37.97 -11.68
N LEU A 486 -25.75 -38.12 -12.54
CA LEU A 486 -26.38 -39.42 -12.78
C LEU A 486 -25.59 -40.32 -13.71
N PHE A 487 -24.69 -39.77 -14.53
CA PHE A 487 -23.76 -40.58 -15.32
C PHE A 487 -22.55 -40.97 -14.47
N GLY A 488 -22.00 -40.01 -13.72
CA GLY A 488 -20.84 -40.22 -12.84
C GLY A 488 -21.13 -41.00 -11.57
N HIS A 489 -22.41 -41.13 -11.19
CA HIS A 489 -22.83 -41.72 -9.91
C HIS A 489 -22.18 -41.03 -8.69
N GLU A 490 -21.83 -39.75 -8.84
CA GLU A 490 -21.23 -38.92 -7.80
C GLU A 490 -22.20 -37.82 -7.35
N TYR A 491 -22.02 -37.33 -6.13
CA TYR A 491 -22.74 -36.15 -5.65
C TYR A 491 -21.83 -35.22 -4.87
N LYS A 492 -22.12 -33.92 -4.95
CA LYS A 492 -21.42 -32.89 -4.21
C LYS A 492 -22.41 -32.00 -3.47
N MET A 493 -22.10 -31.71 -2.22
CA MET A 493 -22.89 -30.81 -1.38
C MET A 493 -22.04 -29.59 -1.02
N ILE A 494 -22.64 -28.40 -1.14
CA ILE A 494 -22.05 -27.14 -0.71
C ILE A 494 -23.05 -26.33 0.10
N LYS A 495 -22.56 -25.62 1.11
CA LYS A 495 -23.36 -24.74 1.97
C LYS A 495 -22.94 -23.30 1.75
N THR A 496 -23.92 -22.44 1.58
CA THR A 496 -23.75 -20.99 1.45
C THR A 496 -24.84 -20.27 2.24
N THR A 497 -24.74 -18.95 2.38
CA THR A 497 -25.67 -18.16 3.20
C THR A 497 -26.03 -16.83 2.54
N PHE A 498 -27.27 -16.39 2.72
CA PHE A 498 -27.72 -15.04 2.40
C PHE A 498 -28.47 -14.44 3.58
N ASP A 499 -28.56 -13.11 3.65
CA ASP A 499 -29.24 -12.41 4.75
C ASP A 499 -30.59 -11.85 4.29
N VAL A 500 -31.60 -11.86 5.17
CA VAL A 500 -32.89 -11.20 4.95
C VAL A 500 -33.06 -10.07 5.97
N LYS A 501 -33.49 -8.90 5.51
CA LYS A 501 -33.88 -7.75 6.33
C LYS A 501 -35.28 -7.26 5.95
N THR A 502 -36.14 -7.03 6.93
CA THR A 502 -37.47 -6.44 6.76
C THR A 502 -37.31 -5.02 6.19
N PRO A 503 -38.14 -4.58 5.21
CA PRO A 503 -38.07 -3.22 4.70
C PRO A 503 -38.29 -2.21 5.85
N SER A 504 -37.33 -1.31 6.04
CA SER A 504 -37.50 -0.18 6.95
C SER A 504 -38.62 0.70 6.39
N VAL A 505 -39.81 0.66 6.99
CA VAL A 505 -40.86 1.64 6.71
C VAL A 505 -40.31 3.01 7.14
N PRO A 506 -40.14 3.99 6.23
CA PRO A 506 -39.74 5.32 6.65
C PRO A 506 -40.84 5.88 7.57
N PRO A 507 -40.49 6.54 8.69
CA PRO A 507 -41.50 7.15 9.54
C PRO A 507 -42.28 8.17 8.71
N SER A 508 -43.61 8.02 8.73
CA SER A 508 -44.60 8.83 8.03
C SER A 508 -44.60 10.29 8.45
#